data_AF-A0A0S8CRJ2-F1
#
_entry.id   AF-A0A0S8CRJ2-F1
#
_cell.length_a   1.000
_cell.length_b   1.000
_cell.length_c   1.000
_cell.angle_alpha   90.00
_cell.angle_beta   90.00
_cell.angle_gamma   90.00
#
_symmetry.space_group_name_H-M   'P 1'
#
loop_
_entity.id
_entity.type
_entity.pdbx_description
1 polymer ?
#
loop_
_entity_poly.entity_id
_entity_poly.type
_entity_poly.pdbx_seq_one_letter_code
_entity_poly.pdbx_strand_id
1 'polypeptide(L)'
;MGTGNNSIEIREKRKGNRVKYEIPDFVYAEFSLRRKDPKKDKSYVLKVMDWSRNGLGMVVTPKDFDLLYQVKVGDILQNMAFFA
;
A
#
# COMPACT_ATOMS: atom_id res chain seq x y z
N MET A 1 17.79 24.79 -40.09
CA MET A 1 16.47 24.58 -39.46
C MET A 1 16.26 23.09 -39.30
N GLY A 2 16.42 22.56 -38.08
CA GLY A 2 16.15 21.15 -37.78
C GLY A 2 14.94 21.08 -36.86
N THR A 3 13.82 20.57 -37.33
CA THR A 3 12.62 20.31 -36.52
C THR A 3 12.80 18.98 -35.80
N GLY A 4 13.24 19.02 -34.54
CA GLY A 4 13.23 17.86 -33.66
C GLY A 4 11.80 17.52 -33.26
N ASN A 5 11.27 16.42 -33.78
CA ASN A 5 10.00 15.85 -33.31
C ASN A 5 10.20 15.29 -31.90
N ASN A 6 9.76 16.02 -30.88
CA ASN A 6 9.62 15.48 -29.53
C ASN A 6 8.39 14.56 -29.49
N SER A 7 8.59 13.25 -29.61
CA SER A 7 7.57 12.26 -29.28
C SER A 7 7.46 12.10 -27.76
N ILE A 8 6.26 12.31 -27.22
CA ILE A 8 5.95 12.02 -25.82
C ILE A 8 5.55 10.54 -25.76
N GLU A 9 6.45 9.66 -25.31
CA GLU A 9 6.10 8.28 -24.98
C GLU A 9 5.33 8.24 -23.65
N ILE A 10 4.00 8.09 -23.73
CA ILE A 10 3.18 7.79 -22.55
C ILE A 10 3.28 6.29 -22.27
N ARG A 11 4.22 5.88 -21.41
CA ARG A 11 4.35 4.48 -20.96
C ARG A 11 3.40 4.19 -19.80
N GLU A 12 2.26 3.59 -20.11
CA GLU A 12 1.37 3.02 -19.09
C GLU A 12 1.98 1.73 -18.50
N LYS A 13 2.54 1.82 -17.29
CA LYS A 13 3.26 0.71 -16.62
C LYS A 13 2.35 -0.28 -15.88
N ARG A 14 1.04 -0.06 -15.84
CA ARG A 14 0.12 -0.85 -14.99
C ARG A 14 -0.62 -1.90 -15.82
N LYS A 15 -0.57 -3.15 -15.37
CA LYS A 15 -1.28 -4.27 -15.97
C LYS A 15 -2.78 -4.35 -15.59
N GLY A 16 -3.33 -3.43 -14.78
CA GLY A 16 -4.72 -3.52 -14.33
C GLY A 16 -5.33 -2.22 -13.81
N ASN A 17 -6.66 -2.15 -13.92
CA ASN A 17 -7.49 -1.03 -13.45
C ASN A 17 -7.66 -1.08 -11.93
N ARG A 18 -7.51 0.07 -11.26
CA ARG A 18 -7.98 0.25 -9.88
C ARG A 18 -9.40 0.76 -9.92
N VAL A 19 -10.30 0.14 -9.18
CA VAL A 19 -11.65 0.67 -9.03
C VAL A 19 -11.66 1.55 -7.79
N LYS A 20 -11.78 2.86 -7.98
CA LYS A 20 -12.13 3.79 -6.91
C LYS A 20 -13.64 3.70 -6.68
N TYR A 21 -14.09 2.71 -5.92
CA TYR A 21 -15.39 2.84 -5.26
C TYR A 21 -15.24 3.76 -4.06
N GLU A 22 -16.30 4.44 -3.64
CA GLU A 22 -16.37 5.02 -2.30
C GLU A 22 -16.24 3.86 -1.32
N ILE A 23 -15.02 3.61 -0.84
CA ILE A 23 -14.75 2.52 0.10
C ILE A 23 -15.40 2.91 1.41
N PRO A 24 -16.31 2.08 1.96
CA PRO A 24 -16.91 2.35 3.25
C PRO A 24 -15.83 2.55 4.32
N ASP A 25 -16.06 3.47 5.26
CA ASP A 25 -15.06 3.83 6.28
C ASP A 25 -14.61 2.67 7.17
N PHE A 26 -15.37 1.57 7.17
CA PHE A 26 -15.11 0.40 7.99
C PHE A 26 -14.15 -0.62 7.36
N VAL A 27 -13.67 -0.42 6.12
CA VAL A 27 -12.74 -1.36 5.49
C VAL A 27 -11.31 -1.14 6.01
N TYR A 28 -10.71 -2.18 6.58
CA TYR A 28 -9.36 -2.12 7.13
C TYR A 28 -8.55 -3.40 6.87
N ALA A 29 -7.24 -3.26 6.98
CA ALA A 29 -6.30 -4.37 6.97
C ALA A 29 -5.55 -4.42 8.31
N GLU A 30 -5.38 -5.63 8.82
CA GLU A 30 -4.62 -5.91 10.04
C GLU A 30 -3.40 -6.78 9.70
N PHE A 31 -2.23 -6.45 10.25
CA PHE A 31 -1.03 -7.28 10.16
C PHE A 31 -0.09 -7.00 11.33
N SER A 32 0.85 -7.92 11.56
CA SER A 32 1.89 -7.80 12.59
C SER A 32 3.27 -7.73 11.97
N LEU A 33 4.13 -6.83 12.46
CA LEU A 33 5.55 -6.88 12.15
C LEU A 33 6.29 -7.72 13.19
N ARG A 34 6.82 -8.87 12.77
CA ARG A 34 7.71 -9.69 13.60
C ARG A 34 9.01 -8.95 13.85
N ARG A 35 9.26 -8.58 15.10
CA ARG A 35 10.53 -7.97 15.50
C ARG A 35 11.51 -9.05 15.98
N LYS A 36 12.80 -8.69 16.01
CA LYS A 36 13.85 -9.56 16.58
C LYS A 36 13.58 -9.92 18.04
N ASP A 37 12.84 -9.06 18.75
CA ASP A 37 12.35 -9.30 20.09
C ASP A 37 10.84 -9.61 20.01
N PRO A 38 10.41 -10.86 20.27
CA PRO A 38 9.00 -11.27 20.22
C PRO A 38 8.10 -10.47 21.16
N LYS A 39 8.65 -9.88 22.23
CA LYS A 39 7.88 -9.03 23.16
C LYS A 39 7.55 -7.65 22.59
N LYS A 40 8.08 -7.32 21.41
CA LYS A 40 7.89 -6.05 20.71
C LYS A 40 7.12 -6.19 19.41
N ASP A 41 6.52 -7.35 19.16
CA ASP A 41 5.60 -7.53 18.04
C ASP A 41 4.46 -6.52 18.19
N LYS A 42 4.27 -5.72 17.14
CA LYS A 42 3.23 -4.68 17.09
C LYS A 42 2.27 -5.04 15.96
N SER A 43 0.99 -5.05 16.29
CA SER A 43 -0.10 -5.11 15.32
C SER A 43 -0.41 -3.72 14.80
N TYR A 44 -0.69 -3.64 13.51
CA TYR A 44 -1.12 -2.44 12.81
C TYR A 44 -2.51 -2.67 12.22
N VAL A 45 -3.40 -1.70 12.41
CA VAL A 45 -4.74 -1.68 11.82
C VAL A 45 -4.84 -0.44 10.96
N LEU A 46 -4.81 -0.62 9.64
CA LEU A 46 -4.77 0.46 8.66
C LEU A 46 -6.05 0.50 7.84
N LYS A 47 -6.56 1.71 7.60
CA LYS A 47 -7.68 1.93 6.69
C LYS A 47 -7.26 1.65 5.26
N VAL A 48 -8.14 0.99 4.50
CA VAL A 48 -7.95 0.74 3.06
C VAL A 48 -8.57 1.88 2.26
N MET A 49 -7.79 2.47 1.35
CA MET A 49 -8.19 3.58 0.49
C MET A 49 -8.52 3.16 -0.94
N ASP A 50 -7.80 2.17 -1.45
CA ASP A 50 -8.10 1.55 -2.75
C ASP A 50 -7.74 0.07 -2.73
N TRP A 51 -8.31 -0.67 -3.67
CA TRP A 51 -7.95 -2.07 -3.88
C TRP A 51 -8.00 -2.43 -5.35
N SER A 52 -7.31 -3.51 -5.68
CA SER A 52 -7.30 -4.14 -6.99
C SER A 52 -7.18 -5.63 -6.80
N ARG A 53 -7.30 -6.38 -7.90
CA ARG A 53 -7.05 -7.84 -7.91
C ARG A 53 -5.69 -8.21 -7.31
N ASN A 54 -4.69 -7.31 -7.38
CA ASN A 54 -3.30 -7.63 -7.06
C ASN A 54 -2.77 -6.87 -5.84
N GLY A 55 -3.61 -6.12 -5.11
CA GLY A 55 -3.13 -5.40 -3.94
C GLY A 55 -4.07 -4.35 -3.38
N LEU A 56 -3.70 -3.86 -2.21
CA LEU A 56 -4.42 -2.87 -1.40
C LEU A 56 -3.59 -1.60 -1.27
N GLY A 57 -4.23 -0.44 -1.43
CA GLY A 57 -3.71 0.84 -0.97
C GLY A 57 -4.19 1.11 0.45
N MET A 58 -3.27 1.21 1.40
CA MET A 58 -3.56 1.52 2.80
C MET A 58 -3.05 2.91 3.17
N VAL A 59 -3.67 3.56 4.15
CA VAL A 59 -3.20 4.84 4.70
C VAL A 59 -2.59 4.65 6.08
N VAL A 60 -1.38 5.17 6.22
CA VAL A 60 -0.68 5.29 7.51
C VAL A 60 -1.07 6.61 8.15
N THR A 61 -1.56 6.57 9.38
CA THR A 61 -1.94 7.76 10.16
C THR A 61 -0.86 8.07 11.21
N PRO A 62 -0.87 9.27 11.84
CA PRO A 62 0.18 9.65 12.80
C PRO A 62 0.45 8.65 13.92
N LYS A 63 -0.56 7.88 14.36
CA LYS A 63 -0.42 6.83 15.39
C LYS A 63 0.48 5.64 14.94
N ASP A 64 0.67 5.48 13.63
CA ASP A 64 1.36 4.37 12.98
C ASP A 64 2.59 4.82 12.18
N PHE A 65 3.05 6.08 12.32
CA PHE A 65 4.20 6.60 11.57
C PHE A 65 5.50 5.83 11.84
N ASP A 66 5.59 5.11 12.96
CA ASP A 66 6.70 4.21 13.23
C ASP A 66 6.84 3.12 12.15
N LEU A 67 5.75 2.75 11.47
CA LEU A 67 5.75 1.80 10.36
C LEU A 67 6.61 2.27 9.18
N LEU A 68 6.65 3.59 8.92
CA LEU A 68 7.41 4.17 7.80
C LEU A 68 8.92 3.97 7.95
N TYR A 69 9.40 3.82 9.19
CA TYR A 69 10.81 3.55 9.47
C TYR A 69 11.13 2.05 9.55
N GLN A 70 10.10 1.19 9.56
CA GLN A 70 10.24 -0.26 9.75
C GLN A 70 10.04 -1.05 8.47
N VAL A 71 9.30 -0.50 7.50
CA VAL A 71 9.00 -1.16 6.23
C VAL A 71 9.75 -0.46 5.11
N LYS A 72 10.45 -1.24 4.30
CA LYS A 72 11.11 -0.78 3.07
C LYS A 72 10.38 -1.32 1.86
N VAL A 73 10.59 -0.66 0.72
CA VAL A 73 10.05 -1.13 -0.56
C VAL A 73 10.60 -2.53 -0.86
N GLY A 74 9.70 -3.47 -1.15
CA GLY A 74 10.04 -4.87 -1.42
C GLY A 74 9.93 -5.80 -0.21
N ASP A 75 9.74 -5.26 1.00
CA ASP A 75 9.50 -6.08 2.19
C ASP A 75 8.18 -6.84 2.08
N ILE A 76 8.18 -8.05 2.61
CA ILE A 76 7.00 -8.93 2.65
C ILE A 76 6.32 -8.75 4.01
N LEU A 77 5.13 -8.17 4.01
CA LEU A 77 4.24 -8.16 5.17
C LEU A 77 3.51 -9.50 5.25
N GLN A 78 3.72 -10.25 6.33
CA GLN A 78 3.10 -11.56 6.54
C GLN A 78 1.83 -11.46 7.38
N ASN A 79 0.96 -12.47 7.25
CA ASN A 79 -0.26 -12.63 8.05
C ASN A 79 -1.20 -11.41 8.01
N MET A 80 -1.38 -10.85 6.81
CA MET A 80 -2.33 -9.76 6.61
C MET A 80 -3.75 -10.30 6.51
N ALA A 81 -4.64 -9.78 7.35
CA ALA A 81 -6.08 -10.00 7.27
C ALA A 81 -6.77 -8.75 6.72
N PHE A 82 -7.74 -8.93 5.84
CA PHE A 82 -8.53 -7.87 5.24
C PHE A 82 -10.00 -8.02 5.68
N PHE A 83 -10.59 -6.91 6.11
CA PHE A 83 -11.95 -6.85 6.63
C PHE A 83 -12.75 -5.81 5.83
N ALA A 84 -13.91 -6.24 5.29
CA ALA A 84 -14.78 -5.47 4.43
C ALA A 84 -16.23 -5.92 4.52
#